data_AF-A0A415EMG9-F1
#
_entry.id   AF-A0A415EMG9-F1
#
_cell.length_a   1.000
_cell.length_b   1.000
_cell.length_c   1.000
_cell.angle_alpha   90.00
_cell.angle_beta   90.00
_cell.angle_gamma   90.00
#
_symmetry.space_group_name_H-M   'P 1'
#
loop_
_entity.id
_entity.type
_entity.pdbx_description
1 polymer ?
#
loop_
_entity_poly.entity_id
_entity_poly.type
_entity_poly.pdbx_seq_one_letter_code
_entity_poly.pdbx_strand_id
1 'polypeptide(L)'
;MELSKEVPDLLARPLPYALEVLEQQGWQVQVVRAEPYFHRASQVWQDDHAYVLKQCILSDHTLQLIVGCKFEGRCTQDGTQD
;
A
#
# COMPACT_ATOMS: atom_id res chain seq x y z
N MET A 1 24.14 -5.65 -22.57
CA MET A 1 23.54 -6.77 -21.81
C MET A 1 22.66 -6.11 -20.77
N GLU A 2 21.38 -5.93 -21.06
CA GLU A 2 20.46 -5.38 -20.06
C GLU A 2 20.27 -6.43 -18.99
N LEU A 3 20.77 -6.16 -17.78
CA LEU A 3 20.39 -6.92 -16.60
C LEU A 3 18.88 -6.75 -16.48
N SER A 4 18.12 -7.83 -16.72
CA SER A 4 16.69 -7.87 -16.41
C SER A 4 16.56 -7.50 -14.94
N LYS A 5 16.07 -6.29 -14.68
CA LYS A 5 15.89 -5.76 -13.34
C LYS A 5 14.84 -6.63 -12.68
N GLU A 6 15.27 -7.50 -11.79
CA GLU A 6 14.35 -8.37 -11.06
C GLU A 6 13.47 -7.49 -10.17
N VAL A 7 12.16 -7.70 -10.23
CA VAL A 7 11.22 -6.94 -9.40
C VAL A 7 11.41 -7.37 -7.95
N PRO A 8 11.65 -6.45 -7.01
CA PRO A 8 11.78 -6.81 -5.60
C PRO A 8 10.45 -7.36 -5.07
N ASP A 9 10.52 -8.40 -4.25
CA ASP A 9 9.35 -8.93 -3.57
C ASP A 9 8.98 -8.08 -2.35
N LEU A 10 7.90 -7.32 -2.47
CA LEU A 10 7.44 -6.34 -1.49
C LEU A 10 6.12 -6.73 -0.85
N LEU A 11 5.58 -7.92 -1.14
CA LEU A 11 4.34 -8.39 -0.54
C LEU A 11 4.42 -8.39 1.00
N ALA A 12 3.33 -7.95 1.63
CA ALA A 12 3.19 -7.81 3.08
C ALA A 12 4.21 -6.89 3.76
N ARG A 13 5.03 -6.14 3.00
CA ARG A 13 5.94 -5.15 3.57
C ARG A 13 5.21 -3.83 3.87
N PRO A 14 5.65 -3.07 4.89
CA PRO A 14 5.18 -1.72 5.11
C PRO A 14 5.37 -0.85 3.87
N LEU A 15 4.39 0.01 3.56
CA LEU A 15 4.46 0.90 2.41
C LEU A 15 5.70 1.81 2.41
N PRO A 16 6.10 2.45 3.55
CA PRO A 16 7.31 3.28 3.55
C PRO A 16 8.57 2.52 3.13
N TYR A 17 8.74 1.30 3.63
CA TYR A 17 9.86 0.42 3.25
C TYR A 17 9.82 0.04 1.77
N ALA A 18 8.63 -0.31 1.26
CA ALA A 18 8.46 -0.68 -0.14
C ALA A 18 8.82 0.47 -1.09
N LEU A 19 8.41 1.69 -0.77
CA LEU A 19 8.74 2.88 -1.57
C LEU A 19 10.25 3.17 -1.56
N GLU A 20 10.90 3.08 -0.40
CA GLU A 20 12.35 3.28 -0.29
C GLU A 20 13.13 2.28 -1.16
N VAL A 21 12.78 0.99 -1.09
CA VAL A 21 13.44 -0.05 -1.90
C VAL A 21 13.26 0.21 -3.40
N LEU A 22 12.06 0.63 -3.82
CA LEU A 22 11.76 0.89 -5.23
C LEU A 22 12.45 2.15 -5.74
N GLU A 23 12.54 3.20 -4.93
CA GLU A 23 13.27 4.42 -5.24
C GLU A 23 14.78 4.14 -5.40
N GLN A 24 15.38 3.42 -4.45
CA GLN A 24 16.80 3.04 -4.50
C GLN A 24 17.12 2.19 -5.74
N GLN A 25 16.17 1.37 -6.16
CA GLN A 25 16.31 0.59 -7.36
C GLN A 25 15.90 1.36 -8.61
N GLY A 26 15.31 2.56 -8.54
CA GLY A 26 14.89 3.34 -9.69
C GLY A 26 13.72 2.70 -10.45
N TRP A 27 12.71 2.23 -9.72
CA TRP A 27 11.43 1.77 -10.28
C TRP A 27 10.42 2.91 -10.30
N GLN A 28 9.67 3.02 -11.40
CA GLN A 28 8.47 3.84 -11.43
C GLN A 28 7.33 3.09 -10.73
N VAL A 29 6.62 3.78 -9.84
CA VAL A 29 5.61 3.17 -8.96
C VAL A 29 4.27 3.86 -9.08
N GLN A 30 3.21 3.06 -9.11
CA GLN A 30 1.84 3.50 -8.90
C GLN A 30 1.29 2.85 -7.62
N VAL A 31 0.89 3.66 -6.65
CA VAL A 31 0.24 3.17 -5.41
C VAL A 31 -1.27 3.29 -5.56
N VAL A 32 -1.98 2.17 -5.34
CA VAL A 32 -3.44 2.09 -5.35
C VAL A 32 -3.91 1.67 -3.96
N ARG A 33 -4.68 2.51 -3.29
CA ARG A 33 -5.26 2.20 -1.98
C ARG A 33 -6.45 1.29 -2.16
N ALA A 34 -6.46 0.15 -1.46
CA ALA A 34 -7.61 -0.74 -1.41
C ALA A 34 -8.73 -0.06 -0.62
N GLU A 35 -9.92 0.00 -1.22
CA GLU A 35 -11.11 0.47 -0.54
C GLU A 35 -11.62 -0.59 0.44
N PRO A 36 -12.06 -0.19 1.65
CA PRO A 36 -12.69 -1.12 2.56
C PRO A 36 -14.04 -1.57 2.01
N TYR A 37 -14.37 -2.85 2.18
CA TYR A 37 -15.69 -3.37 1.80
C TYR A 37 -16.82 -2.70 2.60
N PHE A 38 -16.58 -2.37 3.86
CA PHE A 38 -17.50 -1.63 4.72
C PHE A 38 -16.93 -0.25 5.00
N HIS A 39 -17.62 0.81 4.57
CA HIS A 39 -17.24 2.19 4.86
C HIS A 39 -17.85 2.63 6.19
N ARG A 40 -17.01 2.93 7.18
CA ARG A 40 -17.45 3.48 8.48
C ARG A 40 -16.83 4.86 8.68
N ALA A 41 -17.57 5.79 9.27
CA ALA A 41 -17.07 7.15 9.54
C ALA A 41 -15.83 7.18 10.44
N SER A 42 -15.62 6.13 11.25
CA SER A 42 -14.44 5.96 12.12
C SER A 42 -13.19 5.45 11.39
N GLN A 43 -13.29 5.07 10.10
CA GLN A 43 -12.16 4.58 9.33
C GLN A 43 -11.32 5.74 8.82
N VAL A 44 -10.11 5.86 9.37
CA VAL A 44 -9.11 6.83 8.93
C VAL A 44 -7.95 6.10 8.29
N TRP A 45 -7.62 6.46 7.05
CA TRP A 45 -6.44 5.95 6.35
C TRP A 45 -5.16 6.53 6.97
N GLN A 46 -4.16 5.68 7.21
CA GLN A 46 -2.84 6.08 7.70
C GLN A 46 -1.76 5.41 6.85
N ASP A 47 -1.01 6.20 6.07
CA ASP A 47 0.02 5.68 5.16
C ASP A 47 1.14 4.94 5.93
N ASP A 48 1.48 5.39 7.13
CA ASP A 48 2.50 4.76 7.98
C ASP A 48 2.13 3.34 8.42
N HIS A 49 0.84 3.03 8.44
CA HIS A 49 0.30 1.71 8.80
C HIS A 49 -0.10 0.89 7.57
N ALA A 50 0.10 1.42 6.37
CA ALA A 50 -0.21 0.73 5.14
C ALA A 50 0.84 -0.34 4.82
N TYR A 51 0.41 -1.40 4.15
CA TYR A 51 1.26 -2.49 3.70
C TYR A 51 0.80 -3.00 2.33
N VAL A 52 1.72 -3.62 1.59
CA VAL A 52 1.47 -4.13 0.23
C VAL A 52 0.63 -5.40 0.28
N LEU A 53 -0.54 -5.36 -0.34
CA LEU A 53 -1.45 -6.50 -0.50
C LEU A 53 -1.16 -7.27 -1.79
N LYS A 54 -0.83 -6.55 -2.86
CA LYS A 54 -0.54 -7.13 -4.16
C LYS A 54 0.44 -6.23 -4.92
N GLN A 55 1.29 -6.86 -5.71
CA GLN A 55 2.21 -6.20 -6.63
C GLN A 55 2.02 -6.75 -8.04
N CYS A 56 2.03 -5.89 -9.05
CA CYS A 56 2.00 -6.32 -10.44
C CYS A 56 2.70 -5.30 -11.35
N ILE A 57 3.34 -5.78 -12.41
CA ILE A 57 3.94 -4.95 -13.44
C ILE A 57 2.87 -4.62 -14.48
N LEU A 58 2.70 -3.34 -14.78
CA LEU A 58 1.80 -2.87 -15.83
C LEU A 58 2.48 -2.92 -17.21
N SER A 59 1.69 -2.73 -18.28
CA SER A 59 2.19 -2.77 -19.66
C SER A 59 3.21 -1.68 -20.00
N ASP A 60 3.24 -0.59 -19.23
CA ASP A 60 4.19 0.52 -19.34
C ASP A 60 5.45 0.33 -18.48
N HIS A 61 5.65 -0.87 -17.91
CA HIS A 61 6.73 -1.20 -16.97
C HIS A 61 6.67 -0.46 -15.63
N THR A 62 5.56 0.22 -15.31
CA THR A 62 5.30 0.75 -13.98
C THR A 62 4.96 -0.39 -13.02
N LEU A 63 5.56 -0.41 -11.82
CA LEU A 63 5.17 -1.32 -10.77
C LEU A 63 3.95 -0.77 -10.02
N GLN A 64 2.84 -1.48 -10.09
CA GLN A 64 1.64 -1.14 -9.32
C GLN A 64 1.65 -1.89 -7.98
N LEU A 65 1.52 -1.13 -6.90
CA LEU A 65 1.32 -1.64 -5.54
C LEU A 65 -0.12 -1.38 -5.12
N ILE A 66 -0.86 -2.44 -4.84
CA ILE A 66 -2.14 -2.34 -4.14
C ILE A 66 -1.86 -2.44 -2.64
N VAL A 67 -2.26 -1.43 -1.89
CA VAL A 67 -1.96 -1.29 -0.46
C VAL A 67 -3.21 -1.27 0.38
N GLY A 68 -3.13 -1.84 1.58
CA GLY A 68 -4.19 -1.78 2.58
C GLY A 68 -3.65 -1.24 3.89
N CYS A 69 -4.53 -0.72 4.73
CA CYS A 69 -4.22 -0.31 6.09
C CYS A 69 -5.16 -1.03 7.06
N LYS A 70 -4.67 -1.39 8.25
CA LYS A 70 -5.56 -1.82 9.33
C LYS A 70 -6.31 -0.58 9.83
N PHE A 71 -7.64 -0.57 9.71
CA PHE A 71 -8.44 0.51 10.23
C PHE A 71 -8.58 0.36 11.75
N GLU A 72 -8.20 1.40 12.49
CA GLU A 72 -8.48 1.48 13.93
C GLU A 72 -9.90 1.99 14.14
N GLY A 73 -10.73 1.25 14.88
CA GLY A 73 -12.01 1.75 15.35
C GLY A 73 -11.77 2.82 16.41
N ARG A 74 -11.85 4.11 16.02
CA ARG A 74 -11.74 5.21 16.98
C ARG A 74 -13.06 5.36 17.73
N CYS A 75 -12.99 5.40 19.06
CA CYS A 75 -14.12 5.86 19.89
C CYS A 75 -14.41 7.33 19.56
N THR A 76 -15.61 7.62 19.07
CA THR A 76 -16.09 9.01 18.92
C THR A 76 -16.48 9.58 20.29
N GLN A 77 -16.75 10.89 20.39
CA GLN A 77 -17.22 11.52 21.63
C GLN A 77 -18.50 10.87 22.20
N ASP A 78 -19.26 10.17 21.35
CA ASP A 78 -20.48 9.44 21.69
C ASP A 78 -20.24 7.93 21.97
N GLY A 79 -19.00 7.50 22.18
CA GLY A 79 -18.62 6.09 22.45
C GLY A 79 -18.15 5.32 21.19
N THR A 80 -18.00 4.00 21.33
CA THR A 80 -17.83 3.06 20.20
C THR A 80 -19.20 2.86 19.54
N GLN A 81 -19.54 3.66 18.54
CA GLN A 81 -20.71 3.37 17.71
C GLN A 81 -20.33 2.31 16.67
N ASP A 82 -20.81 1.08 16.91
CA ASP A 82 -20.98 0.02 15.92
C ASP A 82 -22.41 0.04 15.37
#